data_AF-A0A2T0Y3W2-F1
#
_entry.id   AF-A0A2T0Y3W2-F1
#
_cell.length_a   1.000
_cell.length_b   1.000
_cell.length_c   1.000
_cell.angle_alpha   90.00
_cell.angle_beta   90.00
_cell.angle_gamma   90.00
#
_symmetry.space_group_name_H-M   'P 1'
#
loop_
_entity.id
_entity.type
_entity.pdbx_description
1 polymer ?
#
loop_
_entity_poly.entity_id
_entity_poly.type
_entity_poly.pdbx_seq_one_letter_code
_entity_poly.pdbx_strand_id
1 'polypeptide(L)'
;MTPFRSTPAGFVARWAPVEREVLARVARDVADLLRADAGLPDDVTDADVADAGVAFTGVARVPRDPAVQRLLPDAHREDADVAAEFRHLTQTDLAAGKVARLRAFADTVDDGGAGAGSSDGQVVVARDTAQEFAGALTDVRLVLGERLGLDDDADVEHLHHEVLTGLGIVEDDDAEGADPDETDAAGLDAEQRSYWGGVFVAAGFAQESLMDELLAELRARGRGADE
;
A
#
# COMPACT_ATOMS: atom_id res chain seq x y z
N MET A 1 14.28 3.38 7.85
CA MET A 1 14.15 2.38 6.76
C MET A 1 15.32 2.45 5.78
N THR A 2 15.87 1.32 5.29
CA THR A 2 16.83 1.27 4.16
C THR A 2 16.14 0.88 2.85
N PRO A 3 16.68 1.26 1.66
CA PRO A 3 16.09 0.84 0.40
C PRO A 3 16.26 -0.66 0.16
N PHE A 4 15.41 -1.25 -0.67
CA PHE A 4 15.58 -2.62 -1.15
C PHE A 4 16.85 -2.76 -2.01
N ARG A 5 17.45 -3.95 -1.93
CA ARG A 5 18.59 -4.37 -2.76
C ARG A 5 18.36 -5.79 -3.25
N SER A 6 18.63 -6.07 -4.52
CA SER A 6 18.59 -7.44 -5.05
C SER A 6 19.72 -8.29 -4.47
N THR A 7 19.37 -9.49 -4.00
CA THR A 7 20.28 -10.49 -3.43
C THR A 7 19.91 -11.89 -3.94
N PRO A 8 20.75 -12.92 -3.77
CA PRO A 8 20.35 -14.29 -4.11
C PRO A 8 19.06 -14.76 -3.41
N ALA A 9 18.78 -14.27 -2.20
CA ALA A 9 17.58 -14.63 -1.43
C ALA A 9 16.29 -13.89 -1.89
N GLY A 10 16.42 -12.85 -2.71
CA GLY A 10 15.31 -11.96 -3.09
C GLY A 10 15.69 -10.50 -2.92
N PHE A 11 14.70 -9.63 -2.79
CA PHE A 11 14.90 -8.22 -2.50
C PHE A 11 14.93 -8.01 -0.99
N VAL A 12 15.96 -7.35 -0.49
CA VAL A 12 16.23 -7.21 0.94
C VAL A 12 16.29 -5.75 1.34
N ALA A 13 15.58 -5.40 2.41
CA ALA A 13 15.67 -4.12 3.11
C ALA A 13 15.81 -4.32 4.63
N ARG A 14 16.19 -3.27 5.36
CA ARG A 14 16.22 -3.22 6.83
C ARG A 14 15.25 -2.14 7.32
N TRP A 15 14.25 -2.56 8.06
CA TRP A 15 13.21 -1.71 8.63
C TRP A 15 13.26 -1.85 10.16
N ALA A 16 13.12 -0.74 10.89
CA ALA A 16 13.04 -0.79 12.34
C ALA A 16 11.79 -1.59 12.78
N PRO A 17 11.79 -2.24 13.96
CA PRO A 17 10.64 -3.02 14.41
C PRO A 17 9.32 -2.25 14.39
N VAL A 18 9.36 -0.98 14.80
CA VAL A 18 8.19 -0.08 14.77
C VAL A 18 7.71 0.23 13.35
N GLU A 19 8.63 0.41 12.37
CA GLU A 19 8.26 0.65 10.97
C GLU A 19 7.51 -0.55 10.39
N ARG A 20 7.95 -1.77 10.75
CA ARG A 20 7.31 -3.01 10.34
C ARG A 20 5.92 -3.17 10.95
N GLU A 21 5.84 -3.02 12.27
CA GLU A 21 4.57 -3.15 13.02
C GLU A 21 3.52 -2.15 12.50
N VAL A 22 3.91 -0.90 12.27
CA VAL A 22 2.99 0.13 11.76
C VAL A 22 2.51 -0.21 10.36
N LEU A 23 3.40 -0.54 9.42
CA LEU A 23 3.00 -0.87 8.05
C LEU A 23 2.17 -2.17 7.97
N ALA A 24 2.52 -3.19 8.76
CA ALA A 24 1.76 -4.42 8.82
C ALA A 24 0.35 -4.19 9.40
N ARG A 25 0.25 -3.38 10.47
CA ARG A 25 -1.05 -2.99 11.04
C ARG A 25 -1.90 -2.20 10.05
N VAL A 26 -1.33 -1.18 9.40
CA VAL A 26 -2.06 -0.38 8.41
C VAL A 26 -2.55 -1.24 7.25
N ALA A 27 -1.72 -2.16 6.76
CA ALA A 27 -2.15 -3.08 5.71
C ALA A 27 -3.33 -3.97 6.13
N ARG A 28 -3.36 -4.45 7.39
CA ARG A 28 -4.51 -5.19 7.94
C ARG A 28 -5.75 -4.31 8.08
N ASP A 29 -5.59 -3.10 8.60
CA ASP A 29 -6.71 -2.14 8.72
C ASP A 29 -7.32 -1.81 7.35
N VAL A 30 -6.48 -1.66 6.30
CA VAL A 30 -6.94 -1.48 4.91
C VAL A 30 -7.65 -2.73 4.39
N ALA A 31 -7.13 -3.92 4.68
CA ALA A 31 -7.76 -5.18 4.27
C ALA A 31 -9.14 -5.37 4.92
N ASP A 32 -9.28 -5.00 6.18
CA ASP A 32 -10.54 -5.10 6.92
C ASP A 32 -11.55 -4.05 6.45
N LEU A 33 -11.10 -2.81 6.19
CA LEU A 33 -11.91 -1.77 5.55
C LEU A 33 -12.45 -2.25 4.19
N LEU A 34 -11.57 -2.77 3.34
CA LEU A 34 -11.92 -3.25 2.00
C LEU A 34 -12.90 -4.43 2.06
N ARG A 35 -12.67 -5.41 2.95
CA ARG A 35 -13.59 -6.54 3.17
C ARG A 35 -14.98 -6.05 3.55
N ALA A 36 -15.07 -5.16 4.54
CA ALA A 36 -16.33 -4.68 5.07
C ALA A 36 -17.12 -3.89 4.01
N ASP A 37 -16.48 -2.97 3.30
CA ASP A 37 -17.17 -2.09 2.35
C ASP A 37 -17.49 -2.79 1.02
N ALA A 38 -16.62 -3.70 0.54
CA ALA A 38 -16.90 -4.53 -0.62
C ALA A 38 -17.95 -5.64 -0.35
N GLY A 39 -18.30 -5.88 0.91
CA GLY A 39 -19.27 -6.90 1.31
C GLY A 39 -18.74 -8.34 1.13
N LEU A 40 -17.43 -8.53 1.29
CA LEU A 40 -16.82 -9.86 1.27
C LEU A 40 -17.22 -10.65 2.52
N PRO A 41 -17.51 -11.96 2.42
CA PRO A 41 -17.87 -12.76 3.59
C PRO A 41 -16.71 -12.90 4.59
N ASP A 42 -17.04 -13.01 5.87
CA ASP A 42 -16.05 -13.17 6.96
C ASP A 42 -15.43 -14.57 7.02
N ASP A 43 -16.12 -15.59 6.51
CA ASP A 43 -15.73 -17.00 6.54
C ASP A 43 -14.76 -17.39 5.42
N VAL A 44 -14.41 -16.44 4.55
CA VAL A 44 -13.53 -16.63 3.42
C VAL A 44 -12.10 -16.44 3.90
N THR A 45 -11.35 -17.54 3.90
CA THR A 45 -9.95 -17.54 4.30
C THR A 45 -9.06 -16.97 3.21
N ASP A 46 -7.86 -16.54 3.56
CA ASP A 46 -6.89 -16.02 2.58
C ASP A 46 -6.52 -17.08 1.53
N ALA A 47 -6.64 -18.37 1.88
CA ALA A 47 -6.48 -19.49 0.95
C ALA A 47 -7.64 -19.61 -0.04
N ASP A 48 -8.88 -19.33 0.39
CA ASP A 48 -10.06 -19.35 -0.48
C ASP A 48 -10.07 -18.17 -1.47
N VAL A 49 -9.46 -17.05 -1.08
CA VAL A 49 -9.26 -15.88 -1.93
C VAL A 49 -8.16 -16.09 -2.97
N ALA A 50 -7.06 -16.75 -2.59
CA ALA A 50 -5.94 -17.02 -3.48
C ALA A 50 -6.26 -18.06 -4.56
N ASP A 51 -7.28 -18.90 -4.34
CA ASP A 51 -7.81 -19.82 -5.35
C ASP A 51 -8.73 -19.06 -6.32
N ALA A 52 -8.17 -18.61 -7.45
CA ALA A 52 -8.87 -17.89 -8.53
C ALA A 52 -10.03 -18.67 -9.21
N GLY A 53 -10.39 -19.85 -8.70
CA GLY A 53 -11.50 -20.69 -9.16
C GLY A 53 -12.79 -20.55 -8.36
N VAL A 54 -12.78 -19.90 -7.18
CA VAL A 54 -13.98 -19.69 -6.37
C VAL A 54 -14.67 -18.42 -6.83
N ALA A 55 -15.69 -18.55 -7.68
CA ALA A 55 -16.56 -17.43 -8.01
C ALA A 55 -17.29 -16.96 -6.75
N PHE A 56 -16.89 -15.82 -6.19
CA PHE A 56 -17.56 -15.28 -5.03
C PHE A 56 -18.94 -14.75 -5.42
N THR A 57 -20.00 -15.42 -4.94
CA THR A 57 -21.39 -14.99 -5.15
C THR A 57 -21.79 -13.78 -4.30
N GLY A 58 -20.80 -13.04 -3.77
CA GLY A 58 -21.05 -11.78 -3.08
C GLY A 58 -21.74 -10.80 -4.03
N VAL A 59 -22.83 -10.18 -3.58
CA VAL A 59 -23.50 -9.13 -4.35
C VAL A 59 -22.56 -7.93 -4.40
N ALA A 60 -21.92 -7.67 -5.53
CA ALA A 60 -21.11 -6.48 -5.75
C ALA A 60 -21.90 -5.21 -5.34
N ARG A 61 -21.26 -4.32 -4.59
CA ARG A 61 -21.88 -3.09 -4.07
C ARG A 61 -21.03 -1.90 -4.45
N VAL A 62 -21.66 -0.77 -4.75
CA VAL A 62 -20.94 0.49 -4.87
C VAL A 62 -20.26 0.78 -3.54
N PRO A 63 -18.91 0.89 -3.49
CA PRO A 63 -18.20 1.22 -2.27
C PRO A 63 -18.71 2.54 -1.69
N ARG A 64 -18.94 2.60 -0.38
CA ARG A 64 -19.42 3.81 0.29
C ARG A 64 -18.26 4.67 0.77
N ASP A 65 -17.13 4.03 1.05
CA ASP A 65 -15.94 4.71 1.52
C ASP A 65 -15.14 5.26 0.33
N PRO A 66 -14.82 6.57 0.29
CA PRO A 66 -14.00 7.16 -0.78
C PRO A 66 -12.65 6.47 -0.98
N ALA A 67 -12.03 5.98 0.09
CA ALA A 67 -10.75 5.26 0.00
C ALA A 67 -10.93 3.93 -0.72
N VAL A 68 -12.05 3.23 -0.46
CA VAL A 68 -12.37 1.96 -1.13
C VAL A 68 -12.77 2.20 -2.59
N GLN A 69 -13.42 3.33 -2.90
CA GLN A 69 -13.67 3.73 -4.29
C GLN A 69 -12.36 3.95 -5.07
N ARG A 70 -11.32 4.52 -4.44
CA ARG A 70 -9.98 4.62 -5.03
C ARG A 70 -9.32 3.24 -5.23
N LEU A 71 -9.56 2.28 -4.32
CA LEU A 71 -9.06 0.90 -4.46
C LEU A 71 -9.80 0.09 -5.53
N LEU A 72 -11.10 0.32 -5.72
CA LEU A 72 -11.99 -0.38 -6.65
C LEU A 72 -12.59 0.59 -7.67
N PRO A 73 -11.77 1.19 -8.57
CA PRO A 73 -12.24 2.20 -9.50
C PRO A 73 -13.22 1.60 -10.51
N ASP A 74 -14.19 2.42 -10.93
CA ASP A 74 -15.12 2.03 -11.98
C ASP A 74 -14.41 1.80 -13.30
N ALA A 75 -14.67 0.64 -13.92
CA ALA A 75 -14.08 0.27 -15.21
C ALA A 75 -14.59 1.13 -16.37
N HIS A 76 -15.71 1.83 -16.19
CA HIS A 76 -16.25 2.75 -17.18
C HIS A 76 -16.83 4.00 -16.51
N ARG A 77 -16.28 5.18 -16.83
CA ARG A 77 -16.68 6.45 -16.18
C ARG A 77 -17.96 7.07 -16.74
N GLU A 78 -18.30 6.74 -17.98
CA GLU A 78 -19.37 7.41 -18.74
C GLU A 78 -20.61 6.53 -18.95
N ASP A 79 -20.55 5.25 -18.55
CA ASP A 79 -21.64 4.28 -18.76
C ASP A 79 -21.87 3.50 -17.47
N ALA A 80 -22.93 3.90 -16.75
CA ALA A 80 -23.27 3.35 -15.45
C ALA A 80 -23.73 1.88 -15.53
N ASP A 81 -24.33 1.48 -16.66
CA ASP A 81 -24.83 0.11 -16.85
C ASP A 81 -23.65 -0.84 -17.09
N VAL A 82 -22.70 -0.44 -17.94
CA VAL A 82 -21.44 -1.20 -18.16
C VAL A 82 -20.60 -1.25 -16.88
N ALA A 83 -20.51 -0.14 -16.13
CA ALA A 83 -19.82 -0.14 -14.85
C ALA A 83 -20.48 -1.09 -13.83
N ALA A 84 -21.82 -1.14 -13.79
CA ALA A 84 -22.55 -2.04 -12.90
C ALA A 84 -22.35 -3.52 -13.28
N GLU A 85 -22.38 -3.85 -14.57
CA GLU A 85 -22.11 -5.22 -15.05
C GLU A 85 -20.67 -5.63 -14.75
N PHE A 86 -19.69 -4.75 -14.99
CA PHE A 86 -18.29 -5.04 -14.68
C PHE A 86 -18.07 -5.25 -13.18
N ARG A 87 -18.68 -4.42 -12.31
CA ARG A 87 -18.64 -4.62 -10.86
C ARG A 87 -19.24 -5.96 -10.47
N HIS A 88 -20.40 -6.30 -11.02
CA HIS A 88 -21.05 -7.59 -10.75
C HIS A 88 -20.15 -8.77 -11.10
N LEU A 89 -19.38 -8.69 -12.18
CA LEU A 89 -18.54 -9.78 -12.67
C LEU A 89 -17.16 -9.87 -12.01
N THR A 90 -16.60 -8.76 -11.51
CA THR A 90 -15.16 -8.70 -11.16
C THR A 90 -14.84 -8.10 -9.80
N GLN A 91 -15.74 -7.28 -9.23
CA GLN A 91 -15.42 -6.49 -8.03
C GLN A 91 -15.09 -7.40 -6.85
N THR A 92 -15.85 -8.48 -6.69
CA THR A 92 -15.69 -9.39 -5.56
C THR A 92 -14.33 -10.09 -5.61
N ASP A 93 -13.95 -10.64 -6.77
CA ASP A 93 -12.65 -11.30 -6.95
C ASP A 93 -11.49 -10.30 -6.84
N LEU A 94 -11.65 -9.08 -7.36
CA LEU A 94 -10.65 -8.02 -7.25
C LEU A 94 -10.45 -7.59 -5.78
N ALA A 95 -11.54 -7.37 -5.06
CA ALA A 95 -11.50 -7.00 -3.65
C ALA A 95 -10.87 -8.12 -2.81
N ALA A 96 -11.26 -9.37 -3.08
CA ALA A 96 -10.68 -10.54 -2.43
C ALA A 96 -9.16 -10.57 -2.68
N GLY A 97 -8.72 -10.56 -3.94
CA GLY A 97 -7.29 -10.58 -4.28
C GLY A 97 -6.48 -9.45 -3.64
N LYS A 98 -7.05 -8.25 -3.51
CA LYS A 98 -6.44 -7.13 -2.75
C LYS A 98 -6.33 -7.43 -1.26
N VAL A 99 -7.38 -7.96 -0.63
CA VAL A 99 -7.37 -8.37 0.79
C VAL A 99 -6.29 -9.41 1.07
N ALA A 100 -6.21 -10.48 0.26
CA ALA A 100 -5.19 -11.52 0.43
C ALA A 100 -3.78 -10.95 0.27
N ARG A 101 -3.57 -10.09 -0.73
CA ARG A 101 -2.28 -9.42 -0.97
C ARG A 101 -1.84 -8.54 0.20
N LEU A 102 -2.76 -7.75 0.77
CA LEU A 102 -2.50 -6.89 1.93
C LEU A 102 -2.14 -7.71 3.17
N ARG A 103 -2.81 -8.84 3.40
CA ARG A 103 -2.51 -9.76 4.51
C ARG A 103 -1.17 -10.45 4.33
N ALA A 104 -0.89 -10.97 3.14
CA ALA A 104 0.42 -11.56 2.81
C ALA A 104 1.57 -10.55 2.98
N PHE A 105 1.35 -9.27 2.62
CA PHE A 105 2.29 -8.20 2.91
C PHE A 105 2.50 -8.02 4.42
N ALA A 106 1.43 -7.94 5.21
CA ALA A 106 1.53 -7.74 6.66
C ALA A 106 2.30 -8.89 7.32
N ASP A 107 2.02 -10.13 6.93
CA ASP A 107 2.69 -11.32 7.47
C ASP A 107 4.17 -11.36 7.06
N THR A 108 4.49 -11.01 5.81
CA THR A 108 5.88 -10.90 5.32
C THR A 108 6.68 -9.89 6.15
N VAL A 109 6.06 -8.76 6.50
CA VAL A 109 6.73 -7.67 7.23
C VAL A 109 6.87 -8.00 8.72
N ASP A 110 5.87 -8.62 9.35
CA ASP A 110 5.94 -9.01 10.77
C ASP A 110 6.95 -10.13 11.03
N ASP A 111 6.95 -11.18 10.19
CA ASP A 111 7.86 -12.32 10.34
C ASP A 111 9.30 -12.02 9.85
N GLY A 112 9.50 -10.90 9.16
CA GLY A 112 10.77 -10.49 8.57
C GLY A 112 11.13 -11.23 7.27
N GLY A 113 10.15 -11.81 6.58
CA GLY A 113 10.27 -12.42 5.26
C GLY A 113 10.72 -13.89 5.25
N ALA A 114 10.93 -14.43 4.03
CA ALA A 114 10.92 -15.87 3.77
C ALA A 114 11.99 -16.67 4.53
N GLY A 115 11.57 -17.28 5.65
CA GLY A 115 12.25 -18.33 6.40
C GLY A 115 12.56 -17.92 7.85
N ALA A 116 11.73 -18.40 8.79
CA ALA A 116 11.81 -18.16 10.23
C ALA A 116 13.24 -17.91 10.75
N GLY A 117 13.49 -16.67 11.23
CA GLY A 117 14.75 -16.31 11.89
C GLY A 117 15.35 -14.94 11.55
N SER A 118 14.61 -13.99 10.96
CA SER A 118 15.12 -12.63 10.72
C SER A 118 15.28 -11.84 12.03
N SER A 119 16.36 -12.12 12.77
CA SER A 119 16.65 -11.56 14.09
C SER A 119 17.14 -10.10 14.08
N ASP A 120 17.12 -9.41 12.92
CA ASP A 120 17.90 -8.17 12.74
C ASP A 120 17.18 -7.05 11.96
N GLY A 121 15.84 -7.02 11.99
CA GLY A 121 15.06 -5.96 11.31
C GLY A 121 14.98 -6.13 9.78
N GLN A 122 15.38 -7.28 9.25
CA GLN A 122 15.38 -7.55 7.82
C GLN A 122 13.96 -7.81 7.31
N VAL A 123 13.66 -7.30 6.11
CA VAL A 123 12.48 -7.63 5.31
C VAL A 123 12.98 -8.25 4.02
N VAL A 124 12.58 -9.48 3.75
CA VAL A 124 12.97 -10.25 2.55
C VAL A 124 11.73 -10.52 1.71
N VAL A 125 11.75 -10.00 0.49
CA VAL A 125 10.67 -10.17 -0.49
C VAL A 125 11.15 -11.12 -1.58
N ALA A 126 10.44 -12.23 -1.75
CA ALA A 126 10.75 -13.21 -2.79
C ALA A 126 10.49 -12.60 -4.18
N ARG A 127 11.23 -13.06 -5.20
CA ARG A 127 11.17 -12.45 -6.54
C ARG A 127 9.83 -12.63 -7.23
N ASP A 128 9.18 -13.77 -6.99
CA ASP A 128 7.87 -14.13 -7.51
C ASP A 128 6.73 -13.33 -6.87
N THR A 129 6.87 -12.93 -5.60
CA THR A 129 5.87 -12.14 -4.87
C THR A 129 6.16 -10.64 -4.84
N ALA A 130 7.27 -10.18 -5.42
CA ALA A 130 7.70 -8.78 -5.35
C ALA A 130 6.71 -7.79 -5.97
N GLN A 131 6.04 -8.17 -7.07
CA GLN A 131 5.00 -7.33 -7.68
C GLN A 131 3.76 -7.21 -6.79
N GLU A 132 3.38 -8.29 -6.12
CA GLU A 132 2.27 -8.31 -5.16
C GLU A 132 2.62 -7.47 -3.92
N PHE A 133 3.84 -7.58 -3.42
CA PHE A 133 4.33 -6.75 -2.31
C PHE A 133 4.27 -5.25 -2.64
N ALA A 134 4.74 -4.86 -3.84
CA ALA A 134 4.63 -3.48 -4.32
C ALA A 134 3.15 -3.05 -4.50
N GLY A 135 2.30 -3.95 -4.98
CA GLY A 135 0.86 -3.70 -5.13
C GLY A 135 0.14 -3.49 -3.79
N ALA A 136 0.57 -4.16 -2.71
CA ALA A 136 0.06 -3.91 -1.36
C ALA A 136 0.43 -2.51 -0.86
N LEU A 137 1.68 -2.08 -1.07
CA LEU A 137 2.12 -0.73 -0.74
C LEU A 137 1.34 0.34 -1.52
N THR A 138 1.00 0.07 -2.78
CA THR A 138 0.13 0.95 -3.57
C THR A 138 -1.26 1.07 -2.95
N ASP A 139 -1.88 -0.04 -2.55
CA ASP A 139 -3.20 -0.01 -1.91
C ASP A 139 -3.16 0.77 -0.58
N VAL A 140 -2.13 0.56 0.25
CA VAL A 140 -1.93 1.31 1.50
C VAL A 140 -1.82 2.80 1.22
N ARG A 141 -0.99 3.20 0.23
CA ARG A 141 -0.81 4.61 -0.15
C ARG A 141 -2.10 5.24 -0.66
N LEU A 142 -2.91 4.52 -1.43
CA LEU A 142 -4.20 5.04 -1.92
C LEU A 142 -5.14 5.36 -0.77
N VAL A 143 -5.22 4.49 0.25
CA VAL A 143 -6.07 4.75 1.43
C VAL A 143 -5.52 5.88 2.28
N LEU A 144 -4.21 5.88 2.55
CA LEU A 144 -3.60 6.96 3.33
C LEU A 144 -3.72 8.30 2.61
N GLY A 145 -3.54 8.34 1.28
CA GLY A 145 -3.70 9.55 0.48
C GLY A 145 -5.11 10.14 0.57
N GLU A 146 -6.15 9.31 0.45
CA GLU A 146 -7.53 9.76 0.69
C GLU A 146 -7.71 10.35 2.09
N ARG A 147 -7.21 9.67 3.13
CA ARG A 147 -7.38 10.11 4.52
C ARG A 147 -6.55 11.33 4.89
N LEU A 148 -5.46 11.58 4.18
CA LEU A 148 -4.62 12.77 4.32
C LEU A 148 -5.12 13.94 3.44
N GLY A 149 -6.15 13.72 2.62
CA GLY A 149 -6.68 14.72 1.69
C GLY A 149 -5.71 15.04 0.54
N LEU A 150 -5.00 14.04 0.01
CA LEU A 150 -4.09 14.19 -1.12
C LEU A 150 -4.83 13.88 -2.42
N ASP A 151 -5.12 14.91 -3.21
CA ASP A 151 -5.89 14.78 -4.45
C ASP A 151 -5.02 14.78 -5.70
N ASP A 152 -3.90 15.51 -5.68
CA ASP A 152 -2.97 15.59 -6.79
C ASP A 152 -1.50 15.43 -6.38
N ASP A 153 -0.62 15.47 -7.39
CA ASP A 153 0.82 15.32 -7.18
C ASP A 153 1.43 16.48 -6.37
N ALA A 154 0.83 17.68 -6.43
CA ALA A 154 1.32 18.83 -5.67
C ALA A 154 1.04 18.67 -4.17
N ASP A 155 -0.12 18.12 -3.79
CA ASP A 155 -0.42 17.76 -2.40
C ASP A 155 0.59 16.74 -1.85
N VAL A 156 0.93 15.75 -2.66
CA VAL A 156 1.93 14.73 -2.32
C VAL A 156 3.32 15.36 -2.14
N GLU A 157 3.75 16.22 -3.06
CA GLU A 157 5.03 16.92 -2.97
C GLU A 157 5.12 17.80 -1.72
N HIS A 158 4.05 18.53 -1.39
CA HIS A 158 3.97 19.35 -0.18
C HIS A 158 4.09 18.49 1.09
N LEU A 159 3.36 17.37 1.18
CA LEU A 159 3.45 16.46 2.31
C LEU A 159 4.86 15.86 2.44
N HIS A 160 5.48 15.48 1.32
CA HIS A 160 6.86 14.99 1.31
C HIS A 160 7.84 16.03 1.87
N HIS A 161 7.71 17.30 1.47
CA HIS A 161 8.51 18.39 2.02
C HIS A 161 8.26 18.57 3.52
N GLU A 162 7.00 18.65 3.95
CA GLU A 162 6.59 18.77 5.35
C GLU A 162 7.23 17.68 6.23
N VAL A 163 7.12 16.41 5.81
CA VAL A 163 7.68 15.26 6.53
C VAL A 163 9.20 15.33 6.59
N LEU A 164 9.88 15.65 5.48
CA LEU A 164 11.35 15.71 5.44
C LEU A 164 11.90 16.87 6.27
N THR A 165 11.23 18.01 6.28
CA THR A 165 11.54 19.15 7.15
C THR A 165 11.33 18.77 8.62
N GLY A 166 10.21 18.12 8.96
CA GLY A 166 9.94 17.64 10.32
C GLY A 166 10.98 16.63 10.84
N LEU A 167 11.61 15.88 9.93
CA LEU A 167 12.72 14.97 10.23
C LEU A 167 14.10 15.66 10.27
N GLY A 168 14.18 16.96 9.95
CA GLY A 168 15.43 17.72 9.87
C GLY A 168 16.33 17.32 8.69
N ILE A 169 15.75 16.72 7.65
CA ILE A 169 16.47 16.31 6.42
C ILE A 169 16.54 17.48 5.43
N VAL A 170 15.54 18.36 5.45
CA VAL A 170 15.45 19.57 4.64
C VAL A 170 15.39 20.77 5.59
N GLU A 171 16.11 21.84 5.26
CA GLU A 171 16.05 23.10 6.00
C GLU A 171 14.87 23.92 5.48
N ASP A 172 14.06 24.44 6.40
CA ASP A 172 12.98 25.38 6.09
C ASP A 172 13.21 26.66 6.90
N ASP A 173 13.71 27.69 6.22
CA ASP A 173 14.01 28.99 6.82
C ASP A 173 12.73 29.83 7.07
N ASP A 174 11.59 29.41 6.52
CA ASP A 174 10.32 30.14 6.54
C ASP A 174 9.23 29.45 7.38
N ALA A 175 9.58 28.44 8.19
CA ALA A 175 8.62 27.70 9.02
C ALA A 175 7.96 28.60 10.09
N GLU A 176 6.80 29.17 9.78
CA GLU A 176 5.92 29.79 10.76
C GLU A 176 5.29 28.69 11.63
N GLY A 177 5.36 28.84 12.95
CA GLY A 177 4.84 27.84 13.88
C GLY A 177 3.33 27.67 13.71
N ALA A 178 2.90 26.50 13.24
CA ALA A 178 1.51 26.12 13.15
C ALA A 178 0.85 26.08 14.54
N ASP A 179 -0.42 26.46 14.62
CA ASP A 179 -1.20 26.34 15.85
C ASP A 179 -1.42 24.84 16.16
N PRO A 180 -0.96 24.33 17.32
CA PRO A 180 -1.06 22.90 17.65
C PRO A 180 -2.51 22.41 17.81
N ASP A 181 -3.48 23.31 18.02
CA ASP A 181 -4.89 22.97 18.14
C ASP A 181 -5.65 23.10 16.80
N GLU A 182 -4.99 23.55 15.73
CA GLU A 182 -5.58 23.65 14.39
C GLU A 182 -5.61 22.27 13.70
N THR A 183 -6.77 21.91 13.17
CA THR A 183 -6.93 20.71 12.34
C THR A 183 -6.95 21.08 10.86
N ASP A 184 -6.32 20.26 10.04
CA ASP A 184 -6.34 20.42 8.58
C ASP A 184 -7.72 20.09 7.97
N ALA A 185 -7.83 20.18 6.64
CA ALA A 185 -9.05 19.87 5.90
C ALA A 185 -9.50 18.40 6.05
N ALA A 186 -8.58 17.49 6.41
CA ALA A 186 -8.87 16.10 6.72
C ALA A 186 -9.28 15.89 8.19
N GLY A 187 -9.27 16.95 9.01
CA GLY A 187 -9.61 16.93 10.42
C GLY A 187 -8.50 16.36 11.30
N LEU A 188 -7.26 16.32 10.81
CA LEU A 188 -6.09 15.84 11.54
C LEU A 188 -5.40 17.02 12.24
N ASP A 189 -5.02 16.82 13.50
CA ASP A 189 -4.07 17.73 14.15
C ASP A 189 -2.66 17.58 13.57
N ALA A 190 -1.75 18.51 13.88
CA ALA A 190 -0.40 18.53 13.33
C ALA A 190 0.41 17.25 13.67
N GLU A 191 0.20 16.67 14.85
CA GLU A 191 0.89 15.44 15.26
C GLU A 191 0.40 14.24 14.45
N GLN A 192 -0.92 14.12 14.28
CA GLN A 192 -1.57 13.08 13.48
C GLN A 192 -1.18 13.20 12.01
N ARG A 193 -1.19 14.41 11.45
CA ARG A 193 -0.79 14.66 10.06
C ARG A 193 0.66 14.27 9.84
N SER A 194 1.57 14.69 10.72
CA SER A 194 2.99 14.33 10.64
C SER A 194 3.19 12.81 10.75
N TYR A 195 2.49 12.17 11.68
CA TYR A 195 2.54 10.71 11.86
C TYR A 195 2.09 9.95 10.61
N TRP A 196 0.89 10.23 10.11
CA TRP A 196 0.34 9.54 8.94
C TRP A 196 1.07 9.91 7.64
N GLY A 197 1.53 11.15 7.53
CA GLY A 197 2.41 11.60 6.46
C GLY A 197 3.73 10.82 6.42
N GLY A 198 4.35 10.62 7.58
CA GLY A 198 5.54 9.78 7.71
C GLY A 198 5.31 8.34 7.23
N VAL A 199 4.17 7.75 7.58
CA VAL A 199 3.80 6.39 7.11
C VAL A 199 3.59 6.36 5.60
N PHE A 200 2.90 7.35 5.03
CA PHE A 200 2.69 7.47 3.58
C PHE A 200 4.01 7.59 2.82
N VAL A 201 4.92 8.46 3.28
CA VAL A 201 6.25 8.66 2.70
C VAL A 201 7.10 7.38 2.81
N ALA A 202 7.09 6.72 3.97
CA ALA A 202 7.82 5.46 4.17
C ALA A 202 7.33 4.34 3.25
N ALA A 203 6.00 4.19 3.09
CA ALA A 203 5.42 3.24 2.14
C ALA A 203 5.84 3.57 0.69
N GLY A 204 5.90 4.86 0.34
CA GLY A 204 6.37 5.31 -0.97
C GLY A 204 7.82 4.97 -1.23
N PHE A 205 8.70 5.26 -0.28
CA PHE A 205 10.13 4.92 -0.34
C PHE A 205 10.38 3.41 -0.47
N ALA A 206 9.63 2.60 0.29
CA ALA A 206 9.70 1.15 0.19
C ALA A 206 9.29 0.65 -1.20
N GLN A 207 8.20 1.18 -1.74
CA GLN A 207 7.70 0.79 -3.07
C GLN A 207 8.66 1.20 -4.18
N GLU A 208 9.12 2.46 -4.18
CA GLU A 208 10.04 2.99 -5.18
C GLU A 208 11.34 2.17 -5.24
N SER A 209 11.97 1.93 -4.08
CA SER A 209 13.22 1.17 -4.04
C SER A 209 13.06 -0.29 -4.48
N LEU A 210 11.90 -0.92 -4.22
CA LEU A 210 11.61 -2.26 -4.74
C LEU A 210 11.39 -2.26 -6.26
N MET A 211 10.64 -1.28 -6.76
CA MET A 211 10.35 -1.15 -8.18
C MET A 211 11.61 -0.86 -9.01
N ASP A 212 12.55 -0.08 -8.48
CA ASP A 212 13.84 0.17 -9.11
C ASP A 212 14.64 -1.13 -9.33
N GLU A 213 14.70 -1.98 -8.31
CA GLU A 213 15.38 -3.28 -8.38
C GLU A 213 14.67 -4.24 -9.36
N LEU A 214 13.33 -4.26 -9.36
CA LEU A 214 12.54 -5.04 -10.32
C LEU A 214 12.80 -4.61 -11.77
N LEU A 215 12.79 -3.30 -12.03
CA LEU A 215 13.07 -2.73 -13.35
C LEU A 215 14.52 -2.97 -13.77
N ALA A 216 15.47 -2.90 -12.85
CA ALA A 216 16.87 -3.23 -13.10
C ALA A 216 17.04 -4.70 -13.52
N GLU A 217 16.40 -5.64 -12.82
CA GLU A 217 16.43 -7.07 -13.18
C GLU A 217 15.78 -7.34 -14.55
N LEU A 218 14.62 -6.73 -14.84
CA LEU A 218 13.95 -6.87 -16.13
C LEU A 218 14.84 -6.39 -17.29
N ARG A 219 15.51 -5.24 -17.13
CA ARG A 219 16.47 -4.72 -18.12
C ARG A 219 17.67 -5.64 -18.30
N ALA A 220 18.17 -6.28 -17.24
CA ALA A 220 19.28 -7.21 -17.32
C ALA A 220 18.90 -8.50 -18.07
N ARG A 221 17.71 -9.05 -17.82
CA ARG A 221 17.19 -10.23 -18.52
C ARG A 221 16.97 -9.98 -20.01
N GLY A 222 16.47 -8.79 -20.37
CA GLY A 222 16.30 -8.40 -21.78
C GLY A 222 17.62 -8.36 -22.56
N ARG A 223 18.70 -7.81 -21.97
CA ARG A 223 20.01 -7.75 -22.62
C ARG A 223 20.68 -9.11 -22.80
N GLY A 224 20.49 -10.03 -21.86
CA GLY A 224 21.05 -11.39 -21.95
C GLY A 224 20.30 -12.33 -22.90
N ALA A 225 19.13 -11.93 -23.41
CA ALA A 225 18.40 -12.67 -24.43
C ALA A 225 18.79 -12.28 -25.86
N ASP A 226 19.45 -11.13 -26.03
CA ASP A 226 19.90 -10.59 -27.33
C ASP A 226 21.38 -10.92 -27.64
N GLU A 227 22.07 -11.68 -26.77
CA GLU A 227 23.49 -12.08 -26.87
C GLU A 227 23.63 -13.60 -27.04
#